data_AF-A0A8T3RA80-F1
#
_entry.id   AF-A0A8T3RA80-F1
#
_cell.length_a   1.000
_cell.length_b   1.000
_cell.length_c   1.000
_cell.angle_alpha   90.00
_cell.angle_beta   90.00
_cell.angle_gamma   90.00
#
_symmetry.space_group_name_H-M   'P 1'
#
loop_
_entity.id
_entity.type
_entity.pdbx_description
1 polymer ?
#
loop_
_entity_poly.entity_id
_entity_poly.type
_entity_poly.pdbx_seq_one_letter_code
_entity_poly.pdbx_strand_id
1 'polypeptide(L)'
;MTELTSRYRWILPASVDPSPELLGGALSRGISRRLLRVLAARGHRDGDALAALFDDPVAGLHPPALLPGAPAFRERIRLARSRGERVLVFGDFDADGLTGLAILVRALRMQGLDAAPYVPRRLEEGHGLSMAAVERARAEGRSVIVTVDCGISSV
;
A
#
# COMPACT_ATOMS: atom_id res chain seq x y z
N MET A 1 44.64 -21.63 -9.85
CA MET A 1 43.23 -21.71 -9.44
C MET A 1 42.93 -20.48 -8.60
N THR A 2 42.06 -19.59 -9.06
CA THR A 2 41.70 -18.37 -8.32
C THR A 2 40.77 -18.76 -7.18
N GLU A 3 41.19 -18.59 -5.93
CA GLU A 3 40.32 -18.83 -4.77
C GLU A 3 39.14 -17.86 -4.79
N LEU A 4 37.93 -18.39 -4.85
CA LEU A 4 36.71 -17.62 -4.65
C LEU A 4 36.60 -17.27 -3.16
N THR A 5 37.06 -16.08 -2.79
CA THR A 5 36.82 -15.52 -1.45
C THR A 5 35.48 -14.78 -1.41
N SER A 6 34.67 -15.05 -0.37
CA SER A 6 33.39 -14.39 -0.18
C SER A 6 33.58 -12.88 -0.02
N ARG A 7 32.88 -12.08 -0.84
CA ARG A 7 32.82 -10.62 -0.68
C ARG A 7 31.84 -10.16 0.38
N TYR A 8 31.07 -11.09 0.96
CA TYR A 8 30.02 -10.78 1.93
C TYR A 8 30.46 -11.16 3.34
N ARG A 9 30.21 -10.24 4.27
CA ARG A 9 30.39 -10.45 5.70
C ARG A 9 29.07 -10.94 6.29
N TRP A 10 29.10 -12.11 6.92
CA TRP A 10 27.99 -12.59 7.72
C TRP A 10 27.84 -11.73 8.98
N ILE A 11 26.64 -11.18 9.18
CA ILE A 11 26.29 -10.41 10.37
C ILE A 11 25.20 -11.19 11.09
N LEU A 12 25.55 -11.72 12.25
CA LEU A 12 24.56 -12.32 13.14
C LEU A 12 23.94 -11.19 13.98
N PRO A 13 22.61 -11.07 14.02
CA PRO A 13 21.96 -10.09 14.87
C PRO A 13 22.28 -10.36 16.33
N ALA A 14 22.36 -9.30 17.15
CA ALA A 14 22.53 -9.44 18.58
C ALA A 14 21.40 -10.29 19.16
N SER A 15 21.76 -11.24 20.02
CA SER A 15 20.77 -12.00 20.76
C SER A 15 19.99 -11.06 21.68
N VAL A 16 18.67 -11.07 21.55
CA VAL A 16 17.76 -10.48 22.54
C VAL A 16 17.19 -11.63 23.36
N ASP A 17 17.34 -11.55 24.68
CA ASP A 17 16.64 -12.44 25.60
C ASP A 17 15.30 -11.79 25.99
N PRO A 18 14.16 -12.39 25.59
CA PRO A 18 12.83 -11.90 25.96
C PRO A 18 12.63 -11.93 27.47
N SER A 19 11.81 -11.02 27.99
CA SER A 19 11.43 -11.09 29.41
C SER A 19 10.65 -12.37 29.70
N PRO A 20 10.64 -12.87 30.95
CA PRO A 20 9.87 -14.05 31.33
C PRO A 20 8.37 -13.92 31.01
N GLU A 21 7.81 -12.73 31.18
CA GLU A 21 6.40 -12.43 30.90
C GLU A 21 6.10 -12.56 29.41
N LEU A 22 6.94 -11.95 28.56
CA LEU A 22 6.83 -12.02 27.11
C LEU A 22 6.98 -13.46 26.61
N LEU A 23 7.92 -14.21 27.20
CA LEU A 23 8.13 -15.62 26.90
C LEU A 23 6.91 -16.46 27.27
N GLY A 24 6.34 -16.27 28.46
CA GLY A 24 5.14 -16.98 28.91
C GLY A 24 3.95 -16.73 27.98
N GLY A 25 3.70 -15.45 27.64
CA GLY A 25 2.63 -15.06 26.72
C GLY A 25 2.82 -15.54 25.29
N ALA A 26 4.06 -15.60 24.80
CA ALA A 26 4.36 -16.16 23.48
C ALA A 26 4.12 -17.69 23.45
N LEU A 27 4.60 -18.41 24.47
CA LEU A 27 4.47 -19.87 24.54
C LEU A 27 3.00 -20.31 24.63
N SER A 28 2.16 -19.60 25.39
CA SER A 28 0.73 -19.90 25.47
C SER A 28 -0.01 -19.71 24.14
N ARG A 29 0.56 -18.93 23.21
CA ARG A 29 0.06 -18.70 21.85
C ARG A 29 0.72 -19.60 20.79
N GLY A 30 1.53 -20.58 21.22
CA GLY A 30 2.23 -21.49 20.31
C GLY A 30 3.49 -20.90 19.64
N ILE A 31 3.95 -19.72 20.09
CA ILE A 31 5.16 -19.08 19.57
C ILE A 31 6.38 -19.66 20.31
N SER A 32 7.23 -20.37 19.58
CA SER A 32 8.44 -20.96 20.17
C SER A 32 9.42 -19.90 20.69
N ARG A 33 10.23 -20.26 21.70
CA ARG A 33 11.31 -19.39 22.22
C ARG A 33 12.27 -18.93 21.13
N ARG A 34 12.57 -19.78 20.13
CA ARG A 34 13.48 -19.43 19.02
C ARG A 34 12.87 -18.35 18.13
N LEU A 35 11.59 -18.51 17.77
CA LEU A 35 10.86 -17.52 16.98
C LEU A 35 10.74 -16.20 17.74
N LEU A 36 10.42 -16.25 19.03
CA LEU A 36 10.32 -15.05 19.88
C LEU A 36 11.64 -14.27 19.94
N ARG A 37 12.80 -14.94 20.05
CA ARG A 37 14.11 -14.25 20.04
C ARG A 37 14.36 -13.50 18.74
N VAL A 38 13.97 -14.11 17.62
CA VAL A 38 14.08 -13.48 16.29
C VAL A 38 13.15 -12.27 16.18
N LEU A 39 11.91 -12.38 16.67
CA LEU A 39 10.94 -11.28 16.67
C LEU A 39 11.36 -10.13 17.61
N ALA A 40 11.86 -10.45 18.80
CA ALA A 40 12.36 -9.47 19.77
C ALA A 40 13.61 -8.73 19.27
N ALA A 41 14.48 -9.42 18.51
CA ALA A 41 15.60 -8.81 17.80
C ALA A 41 15.16 -7.85 16.68
N ARG A 42 13.94 -8.01 16.15
CA ARG A 42 13.30 -7.11 15.18
C ARG A 42 12.44 -6.01 15.82
N GLY A 43 12.44 -5.91 17.15
CA GLY A 43 11.73 -4.85 17.88
C GLY A 43 10.36 -5.27 18.45
N HIS A 44 9.89 -6.50 18.19
CA HIS A 44 8.64 -6.99 18.78
C HIS A 44 8.86 -7.46 20.22
N ARG A 45 8.84 -6.52 21.16
CA ARG A 45 9.12 -6.75 22.59
C ARG A 45 7.92 -6.52 23.50
N ASP A 46 6.76 -6.32 22.89
CA ASP A 46 5.47 -6.09 23.54
C ASP A 46 4.55 -7.27 23.22
N GLY A 47 3.91 -7.83 24.25
CA GLY A 47 3.00 -8.96 24.12
C GLY A 47 1.76 -8.64 23.28
N ASP A 48 1.24 -7.41 23.37
CA ASP A 48 0.06 -6.99 22.61
C ASP A 48 0.41 -6.76 21.15
N ALA A 49 1.55 -6.13 20.88
CA ALA A 49 2.05 -5.97 19.51
C ALA A 49 2.38 -7.31 18.84
N LEU A 50 2.90 -8.28 19.61
CA LEU A 50 3.10 -9.65 19.12
C LEU A 50 1.78 -10.36 18.86
N ALA A 51 0.78 -10.19 19.73
CA ALA A 51 -0.55 -10.76 19.50
C ALA A 51 -1.16 -10.21 18.21
N ALA A 52 -1.12 -8.89 18.02
CA ALA A 52 -1.63 -8.22 16.83
C ALA A 52 -0.93 -8.67 15.53
N LEU A 53 0.36 -9.01 15.59
CA LEU A 53 1.11 -9.50 14.42
C LEU A 53 0.56 -10.82 13.86
N PHE A 54 -0.05 -11.66 14.71
CA PHE A 54 -0.61 -12.95 14.33
C PHE A 54 -2.14 -12.97 14.27
N ASP A 55 -2.78 -11.82 14.50
CA ASP A 55 -4.22 -11.68 14.41
C ASP A 55 -4.68 -11.45 12.95
N ASP A 56 -5.99 -11.36 12.72
CA ASP A 56 -6.54 -10.96 11.42
C ASP A 56 -5.95 -9.60 11.00
N PRO A 57 -5.23 -9.53 9.87
CA PRO A 57 -4.64 -8.29 9.38
C PRO A 57 -5.67 -7.16 9.20
N VAL A 58 -6.93 -7.50 8.94
CA VAL A 58 -8.02 -6.53 8.77
C VAL A 58 -8.40 -5.89 10.11
N ALA A 59 -8.32 -6.64 11.21
CA ALA A 59 -8.64 -6.12 12.54
C ALA A 59 -7.65 -5.03 13.00
N GLY A 60 -6.42 -5.07 12.48
CA GLY A 60 -5.39 -4.07 12.76
C GLY A 60 -5.48 -2.79 11.91
N LEU A 61 -6.40 -2.71 10.93
CA LEU A 61 -6.49 -1.54 10.07
C LEU A 61 -7.14 -0.35 10.78
N HIS A 62 -6.52 0.83 10.64
CA HIS A 62 -7.13 2.08 11.08
C HIS A 62 -8.39 2.41 10.25
N PRO A 63 -9.39 3.11 10.85
CA PRO A 63 -10.52 3.61 10.10
C PRO A 63 -10.07 4.44 8.88
N PRO A 64 -10.58 4.17 7.66
CA PRO A 64 -10.15 4.89 6.46
C PRO A 64 -10.38 6.40 6.51
N ALA A 65 -11.28 6.87 7.39
CA ALA A 65 -11.53 8.28 7.60
C ALA A 65 -10.34 9.03 8.22
N LEU A 66 -9.39 8.33 8.83
CA LEU A 66 -8.16 8.89 9.39
C LEU A 66 -7.10 9.21 8.33
N LEU A 67 -7.24 8.70 7.11
CA LEU A 67 -6.32 9.03 6.02
C LEU A 67 -6.41 10.54 5.71
N PRO A 68 -5.28 11.26 5.67
CA PRO A 68 -5.25 12.66 5.29
C PRO A 68 -5.95 12.88 3.94
N GLY A 69 -6.85 13.87 3.88
CA GLY A 69 -7.61 14.17 2.66
C GLY A 69 -8.77 13.22 2.35
N ALA A 70 -8.99 12.14 3.10
CA ALA A 70 -10.10 11.22 2.85
C ALA A 70 -11.49 11.89 2.87
N PRO A 71 -11.80 12.84 3.77
CA PRO A 71 -13.07 13.58 3.69
C PRO A 71 -13.24 14.36 2.38
N ALA A 72 -12.20 15.07 1.94
CA ALA A 72 -12.24 15.84 0.70
C ALA A 72 -12.37 14.94 -0.53
N PHE A 73 -11.66 13.82 -0.56
CA PHE A 73 -11.77 12.82 -1.63
C PHE A 73 -13.19 12.25 -1.72
N ARG A 74 -13.78 11.84 -0.58
CA ARG A 74 -15.17 11.33 -0.54
C ARG A 74 -16.16 12.35 -1.09
N GLU A 75 -16.02 13.62 -0.72
CA GLU A 75 -16.89 14.68 -1.20
C GLU A 75 -16.72 14.93 -2.69
N ARG A 76 -15.47 14.94 -3.20
CA ARG A 76 -15.19 15.09 -4.62
C ARG A 76 -15.81 13.98 -5.46
N ILE A 77 -15.75 12.73 -5.00
CA ILE A 77 -16.35 11.57 -5.68
C ILE A 77 -17.88 11.62 -5.60
N ARG A 78 -18.47 12.05 -4.47
CA ARG A 78 -19.92 12.27 -4.37
C ARG A 78 -20.40 13.32 -5.35
N LEU A 79 -19.65 14.42 -5.48
CA LEU A 79 -19.95 15.48 -6.44
C LEU A 79 -19.84 14.99 -7.90
N ALA A 80 -18.80 14.21 -8.21
CA ALA A 80 -18.65 13.60 -9.53
C ALA A 80 -19.87 12.75 -9.89
N ARG A 81 -20.31 11.92 -8.94
CA ARG A 81 -21.51 11.09 -9.12
C ARG A 81 -22.77 11.93 -9.32
N SER A 82 -23.00 12.95 -8.48
CA SER A 82 -24.23 13.77 -8.57
C SER A 82 -24.31 14.60 -9.85
N ARG A 83 -23.15 14.97 -10.42
CA ARG A 83 -23.06 15.74 -11.66
C ARG A 83 -22.92 14.86 -12.91
N GLY A 84 -22.86 13.54 -12.78
CA GLY A 84 -22.63 12.64 -13.92
C GLY A 84 -21.24 12.82 -14.56
N GLU A 85 -20.26 13.27 -13.80
CA GLU A 85 -18.88 13.42 -14.28
C GLU A 85 -18.26 12.04 -14.55
N ARG A 86 -17.44 11.97 -15.60
CA ARG A 86 -16.66 10.77 -15.92
C ARG A 86 -15.27 10.88 -15.29
N VAL A 87 -14.79 9.75 -14.79
CA VAL A 87 -13.52 9.62 -14.05
C VAL A 87 -12.50 8.86 -14.88
N LEU A 88 -11.28 9.35 -14.92
CA LEU A 88 -10.08 8.61 -15.33
C LEU A 88 -9.32 8.23 -14.06
N VAL A 89 -9.05 6.93 -13.87
CA VAL A 89 -8.21 6.46 -12.78
C VAL A 89 -6.84 6.16 -13.37
N PHE A 90 -5.83 6.90 -12.96
CA PHE A 90 -4.44 6.74 -13.39
C PHE A 90 -3.70 5.91 -12.35
N GLY A 91 -3.15 4.76 -12.73
CA GLY A 91 -2.29 3.95 -11.87
C GLY A 91 -0.89 3.83 -12.42
N ASP A 92 0.10 3.64 -11.54
CA ASP A 92 1.46 3.32 -12.00
C ASP A 92 1.53 1.94 -12.69
N PHE A 93 2.62 1.71 -13.43
CA PHE A 93 2.80 0.51 -14.25
C PHE A 93 3.28 -0.73 -13.48
N ASP A 94 3.60 -0.60 -12.19
CA ASP A 94 4.08 -1.71 -11.37
C ASP A 94 2.93 -2.48 -10.69
N ALA A 95 3.26 -3.47 -9.87
CA ALA A 95 2.25 -4.33 -9.26
C ALA A 95 1.31 -3.58 -8.29
N ASP A 96 1.81 -2.59 -7.54
CA ASP A 96 0.98 -1.86 -6.58
C ASP A 96 0.06 -0.89 -7.33
N GLY A 97 0.62 -0.12 -8.27
CA GLY A 97 -0.14 0.74 -9.17
C GLY A 97 -1.25 0.02 -9.95
N LEU A 98 -0.96 -1.14 -10.54
CA LEU A 98 -1.93 -1.91 -11.33
C LEU A 98 -3.04 -2.53 -10.46
N THR A 99 -2.69 -3.06 -9.28
CA THR A 99 -3.70 -3.65 -8.39
C THR A 99 -4.57 -2.57 -7.75
N GLY A 100 -3.98 -1.46 -7.30
CA GLY A 100 -4.69 -0.28 -6.82
C GLY A 100 -5.62 0.31 -7.88
N LEU A 101 -5.17 0.40 -9.13
CA LEU A 101 -5.97 0.82 -10.27
C LEU A 101 -7.20 -0.06 -10.48
N ALA A 102 -7.01 -1.38 -10.49
CA ALA A 102 -8.10 -2.34 -10.63
C ALA A 102 -9.12 -2.23 -9.50
N ILE A 103 -8.65 -2.10 -8.25
CA ILE A 103 -9.51 -1.93 -7.06
C ILE A 103 -10.33 -0.66 -7.18
N LEU A 104 -9.70 0.49 -7.45
CA LEU A 104 -10.39 1.78 -7.50
C LEU A 104 -11.38 1.88 -8.65
N VAL A 105 -11.02 1.42 -9.85
CA VAL A 105 -11.94 1.40 -10.99
C VAL A 105 -13.18 0.55 -10.67
N ARG A 106 -12.99 -0.64 -10.09
CA ARG A 106 -14.11 -1.50 -9.69
C ARG A 106 -14.96 -0.84 -8.60
N ALA A 107 -14.34 -0.27 -7.57
CA ALA A 107 -15.04 0.39 -6.48
C ALA A 107 -15.86 1.59 -6.97
N LEU A 108 -15.29 2.46 -7.81
CA LEU A 108 -16.00 3.63 -8.36
C LEU A 108 -17.17 3.22 -9.26
N ARG A 109 -16.99 2.19 -10.10
CA ARG A 109 -18.08 1.63 -10.92
C ARG A 109 -19.20 1.04 -10.06
N MET A 110 -18.86 0.31 -8.99
CA MET A 110 -19.85 -0.19 -8.03
C MET A 110 -20.63 0.93 -7.32
N GLN A 111 -20.04 2.12 -7.21
CA GLN A 111 -20.71 3.32 -6.67
C GLN A 111 -21.50 4.11 -7.72
N GLY A 112 -21.58 3.62 -8.97
CA GLY A 112 -22.36 4.22 -10.05
C GLY A 112 -21.63 5.29 -10.87
N LEU A 113 -20.30 5.39 -10.79
CA LEU A 113 -19.52 6.30 -11.62
C LEU A 113 -19.01 5.62 -12.91
N ASP A 114 -18.95 6.38 -14.01
CA ASP A 114 -18.19 6.00 -15.22
C ASP A 114 -16.70 6.25 -14.96
N ALA A 115 -16.00 5.20 -14.55
CA ALA A 115 -14.55 5.21 -14.34
C ALA A 115 -13.83 4.37 -15.41
N ALA A 116 -12.79 4.93 -16.04
CA ALA A 116 -11.88 4.19 -16.93
C ALA A 116 -10.46 4.16 -16.38
N PRO A 117 -9.74 3.04 -16.56
CA PRO A 117 -8.34 2.94 -16.19
C PRO A 117 -7.44 3.68 -17.19
N TYR A 118 -6.29 4.13 -16.70
CA TYR A 118 -5.14 4.57 -17.48
C TYR A 118 -3.87 4.01 -16.84
N VAL A 119 -3.03 3.36 -17.65
CA VAL A 119 -1.71 2.87 -17.26
C VAL A 119 -0.70 3.55 -18.17
N PRO A 120 0.29 4.29 -17.64
CA PRO A 120 1.28 4.97 -18.44
C PRO A 120 2.23 4.00 -19.12
N ARG A 121 2.72 4.37 -20.30
CA ARG A 121 3.81 3.66 -20.96
C ARG A 121 5.13 4.07 -20.32
N ARG A 122 5.68 3.22 -19.45
CA ARG A 122 6.91 3.47 -18.68
C ARG A 122 8.04 4.14 -19.45
N LEU A 123 8.32 3.68 -20.67
CA LEU A 123 9.45 4.17 -21.48
C LEU A 123 9.18 5.55 -22.12
N GLU A 124 7.92 5.91 -22.31
CA GLU A 124 7.52 7.12 -23.05
C GLU A 124 7.06 8.22 -22.11
N GLU A 125 6.30 7.86 -21.08
CA GLU A 125 5.65 8.79 -20.16
C GLU A 125 6.39 8.90 -18.82
N GLY A 126 7.25 7.94 -18.48
CA GLY A 126 7.94 7.90 -17.19
C GLY A 126 7.01 7.50 -16.03
N HIS A 127 7.32 8.00 -14.84
CA HIS A 127 6.56 7.77 -13.61
C HIS A 127 5.82 9.05 -13.19
N GLY A 128 4.62 8.90 -12.63
CA GLY A 128 3.76 10.01 -12.24
C GLY A 128 2.75 10.42 -13.31
N LEU A 129 1.85 11.34 -12.93
CA LEU A 129 0.80 11.81 -13.82
C LEU A 129 1.41 12.54 -15.03
N SER A 130 1.11 12.07 -16.24
CA SER A 130 1.63 12.61 -17.48
C SER A 130 0.66 13.59 -18.14
N MET A 131 1.19 14.53 -18.95
CA MET A 131 0.35 15.38 -19.80
C MET A 131 -0.47 14.56 -20.80
N ALA A 132 0.08 13.45 -21.30
CA ALA A 132 -0.64 12.52 -22.18
C ALA A 132 -1.91 11.97 -21.51
N ALA A 133 -1.85 11.64 -20.21
CA ALA A 133 -3.02 11.20 -19.46
C ALA A 133 -4.07 12.30 -19.29
N VAL A 134 -3.63 13.55 -19.03
CA VAL A 134 -4.54 14.71 -18.90
C VAL A 134 -5.22 15.01 -20.24
N GLU A 135 -4.47 15.00 -21.34
CA GLU A 135 -4.99 15.18 -22.69
C GLU A 135 -5.96 14.07 -23.07
N ARG A 136 -5.64 12.81 -22.71
CA ARG A 136 -6.52 11.67 -22.92
C ARG A 136 -7.82 11.82 -22.14
N ALA A 137 -7.74 12.19 -20.86
CA ALA A 137 -8.92 12.43 -20.03
C ALA A 137 -9.81 13.51 -20.65
N ARG A 138 -9.22 14.63 -21.08
CA ARG A 138 -9.93 15.71 -21.76
C ARG A 138 -10.61 15.24 -23.05
N ALA A 139 -9.88 14.50 -23.90
CA ALA A 139 -10.39 14.00 -25.17
C ALA A 139 -11.57 13.02 -25.00
N GLU A 140 -11.57 12.24 -23.90
CA GLU A 140 -12.65 11.32 -23.57
C GLU A 140 -13.81 11.96 -22.78
N GLY A 141 -13.74 13.27 -22.49
CA GLY A 141 -14.73 13.98 -21.68
C GLY A 141 -14.73 13.55 -20.20
N ARG A 142 -13.57 13.13 -19.68
CA ARG A 142 -13.37 12.79 -18.27
C ARG A 142 -12.87 14.02 -17.52
N SER A 143 -13.73 14.58 -16.68
CA SER A 143 -13.47 15.82 -15.93
C SER A 143 -12.84 15.57 -14.55
N VAL A 144 -12.68 14.31 -14.16
CA VAL A 144 -12.05 13.92 -12.89
C VAL A 144 -10.91 12.96 -13.16
N ILE A 145 -9.74 13.24 -12.60
CA ILE A 145 -8.61 12.30 -12.56
C ILE A 145 -8.40 11.88 -11.11
N VAL A 146 -8.27 10.58 -10.89
CA VAL A 146 -7.87 9.98 -9.60
C VAL A 146 -6.57 9.24 -9.85
N THR A 147 -5.49 9.62 -9.16
CA THR A 147 -4.22 8.89 -9.24
C THR A 147 -4.13 7.83 -8.14
N VAL A 148 -3.44 6.73 -8.41
CA VAL A 148 -3.11 5.68 -7.44
C VAL A 148 -1.66 5.26 -7.62
N ASP A 149 -0.97 5.13 -6.48
CA ASP A 149 0.46 4.82 -6.41
C ASP A 149 1.38 5.84 -7.14
N CYS A 150 0.89 7.06 -7.35
CA CYS A 150 1.67 8.13 -7.94
C CYS A 150 1.03 9.53 -7.71
N GLY A 151 1.74 10.57 -8.15
CA GLY A 151 1.19 11.92 -8.30
C GLY A 151 1.59 12.94 -7.23
N ILE A 152 2.16 12.52 -6.10
CA ILE A 152 2.58 13.44 -5.03
C ILE A 152 3.67 14.43 -5.46
N SER A 153 4.50 14.05 -6.44
CA SER A 153 5.57 14.86 -7.00
C SER A 153 5.27 15.36 -8.43
N SER A 154 4.05 15.14 -8.92
CA SER A 154 3.64 15.60 -10.25
C SER A 154 3.12 17.04 -10.13
N VAL A 155 3.88 17.99 -10.68
CA VAL A 155 3.57 19.43 -10.76
C VAL A 155 3.69 19.92 -12.19
#